data_AF-A0A1A8CHG1-F1
#
_entry.id   AF-A0A1A8CHG1-F1
#
_cell.length_a   1.000
_cell.length_b   1.000
_cell.length_c   1.000
_cell.angle_alpha   90.00
_cell.angle_beta   90.00
_cell.angle_gamma   90.00
#
_symmetry.space_group_name_H-M   'P 1'
#
loop_
_entity.id
_entity.type
_entity.pdbx_description
1 polymer ?
#
loop_
_entity_poly.entity_id
_entity_poly.type
_entity_poly.pdbx_seq_one_letter_code
_entity_poly.pdbx_strand_id
1 'polypeptide(L)'
;MIGFLRRTFSRRSRIQTGERVEQDGPGGGGGVSGNPLLLPHQQQVIHTPAVVTGGASVHIPAAGTARSAITCRVLLLDGSDVSVDLPSKSKGQDLFDQIMYHIDLIEMDYFGLQFMDSDQVSHWLDVSKLIKKQIQDGPPYRLFFRVKFYSSEPNNLHEEFTRYLFVLQLRQDILSGKLKCPYDTSVELAAFCLQSELGDCDPLEHSPELVSEFRFTPKQSEAMEADIFSRWLELRGQ
;
A
#
# COMPACT_ATOMS: atom_id res chain seq x y z
N MET A 1 -3.68 19.25 -0.36
CA MET A 1 -3.02 18.06 -0.94
C MET A 1 -2.31 17.39 0.22
N ILE A 2 -2.19 16.05 0.26
CA ILE A 2 -1.58 15.26 1.36
C ILE A 2 -2.58 14.83 2.47
N GLY A 3 -3.60 14.04 2.08
CA GLY A 3 -4.49 13.31 3.01
C GLY A 3 -4.25 11.80 2.95
N PHE A 4 -3.06 11.38 2.53
CA PHE A 4 -2.75 9.99 2.15
C PHE A 4 -2.71 9.06 3.38
N LEU A 5 -2.22 9.57 4.51
CA LEU A 5 -2.08 8.79 5.72
C LEU A 5 -3.40 8.46 6.43
N ARG A 6 -4.35 9.41 6.53
CA ARG A 6 -5.66 9.13 7.17
C ARG A 6 -6.47 8.07 6.43
N ARG A 7 -6.30 7.96 5.11
CA ARG A 7 -7.11 7.08 4.26
C ARG A 7 -6.67 5.62 4.27
N THR A 8 -5.44 5.33 4.68
CA THR A 8 -4.89 3.98 4.56
C THR A 8 -5.22 3.07 5.76
N PHE A 9 -5.53 3.58 6.96
CA PHE A 9 -5.64 2.72 8.15
C PHE A 9 -6.72 3.05 9.21
N SER A 10 -7.68 3.94 8.94
CA SER A 10 -8.75 4.21 9.91
C SER A 10 -9.75 3.05 10.05
N ARG A 11 -9.48 2.13 10.97
CA ARG A 11 -10.49 1.28 11.64
C ARG A 11 -10.14 1.10 13.12
N ARG A 12 -10.72 1.95 13.97
CA ARG A 12 -11.34 1.48 15.21
C ARG A 12 -12.83 1.76 15.10
N SER A 13 -13.56 0.82 14.51
CA SER A 13 -15.00 0.74 14.72
C SER A 13 -15.20 0.30 16.17
N ARG A 14 -15.82 1.20 16.94
CA ARG A 14 -16.33 0.99 18.29
C ARG A 14 -17.24 -0.25 18.28
N ILE A 15 -16.71 -1.41 18.64
CA ILE A 15 -17.53 -2.58 18.94
C ILE A 15 -18.27 -2.24 20.24
N GLN A 16 -19.56 -1.91 20.08
CA GLN A 16 -20.54 -1.97 21.16
C GLN A 16 -20.50 -3.39 21.73
N THR A 17 -19.98 -3.52 22.95
CA THR A 17 -20.30 -4.64 23.83
C THR A 17 -21.79 -4.60 24.11
N GLY A 18 -22.55 -5.36 23.32
CA GLY A 18 -23.91 -5.76 23.67
C GLY A 18 -23.82 -6.91 24.65
N GLU A 19 -24.07 -6.63 25.92
CA GLU A 19 -24.32 -7.64 26.95
C GLU A 19 -25.55 -8.46 26.54
N ARG A 20 -25.38 -9.76 26.32
CA ARG A 20 -26.46 -10.75 26.42
C ARG A 20 -26.13 -11.66 27.59
N VAL A 21 -26.90 -11.49 28.66
CA VAL A 21 -26.94 -12.37 29.82
C VAL A 21 -27.87 -13.53 29.48
N GLU A 22 -27.34 -14.76 29.48
CA GLU A 22 -28.13 -15.99 29.63
C GLU A 22 -27.27 -17.08 30.32
N GLN A 23 -27.54 -17.28 31.61
CA GLN A 23 -27.22 -18.43 32.47
C GLN A 23 -28.59 -18.95 32.95
N ASP A 24 -28.93 -20.24 33.05
CA ASP A 24 -28.21 -21.34 33.71
C ASP A 24 -28.79 -22.72 33.31
N GLY A 25 -27.99 -23.77 33.46
CA GLY A 25 -28.44 -25.17 33.57
C GLY A 25 -27.32 -26.21 33.44
N PRO A 26 -26.99 -27.02 34.48
CA PRO A 26 -25.82 -27.90 34.47
C PRO A 26 -26.15 -29.38 34.17
N GLY A 27 -25.17 -30.14 33.66
CA GLY A 27 -25.29 -31.60 33.56
C GLY A 27 -24.12 -32.35 32.93
N GLY A 28 -23.14 -32.74 33.76
CA GLY A 28 -22.53 -34.08 33.84
C GLY A 28 -21.78 -34.74 32.65
N GLY A 29 -20.50 -35.08 32.90
CA GLY A 29 -20.04 -36.47 32.83
C GLY A 29 -19.05 -36.92 31.73
N GLY A 30 -17.77 -37.02 32.11
CA GLY A 30 -16.89 -38.21 31.91
C GLY A 30 -16.35 -38.58 30.51
N GLY A 31 -15.02 -38.72 30.40
CA GLY A 31 -14.38 -39.51 29.33
C GLY A 31 -12.90 -39.21 29.08
N VAL A 32 -12.03 -40.16 29.45
CA VAL A 32 -10.57 -40.13 29.36
C VAL A 32 -10.09 -40.61 27.98
N SER A 33 -9.13 -39.93 27.35
CA SER A 33 -8.06 -40.55 26.53
C SER A 33 -6.99 -39.54 26.14
N GLY A 34 -5.72 -39.89 26.39
CA GLY A 34 -4.54 -39.09 26.09
C GLY A 34 -4.03 -39.24 24.66
N ASN A 35 -3.60 -38.09 24.11
CA ASN A 35 -2.69 -37.78 23.00
C ASN A 35 -2.35 -38.82 21.93
N PRO A 36 -2.23 -38.33 20.69
CA PRO A 36 -0.88 -38.16 20.15
C PRO A 36 -0.56 -36.73 19.71
N LEU A 37 0.72 -36.41 19.84
CA LEU A 37 1.40 -35.18 19.44
C LEU A 37 1.13 -34.81 17.97
N LEU A 38 0.62 -33.59 17.74
CA LEU A 38 0.67 -32.91 16.44
C LEU A 38 1.51 -31.63 16.60
N LEU A 39 2.56 -31.53 15.77
CA LEU A 39 3.40 -30.34 15.66
C LEU A 39 2.57 -29.12 15.22
N PRO A 40 2.83 -27.90 15.73
CA PRO A 40 2.22 -26.71 15.17
C PRO A 40 2.84 -26.42 13.80
N HIS A 41 2.08 -26.68 12.74
CA HIS A 41 2.38 -26.17 11.41
C HIS A 41 2.31 -24.64 11.49
N GLN A 42 3.47 -23.98 11.39
CA GLN A 42 3.59 -22.54 11.41
C GLN A 42 2.96 -21.99 10.13
N GLN A 43 1.65 -21.72 10.20
CA GLN A 43 0.90 -21.11 9.13
C GLN A 43 1.37 -19.65 9.02
N GLN A 44 2.29 -19.40 8.10
CA GLN A 44 2.67 -18.05 7.71
C GLN A 44 1.44 -17.37 7.10
N VAL A 45 0.80 -16.52 7.90
CA VAL A 45 -0.26 -15.62 7.44
C VAL A 45 0.41 -14.57 6.57
N ILE A 46 0.38 -14.78 5.25
CA ILE A 46 0.75 -13.76 4.29
C ILE A 46 -0.38 -12.72 4.32
N HIS A 47 -0.15 -11.62 5.04
CA HIS A 47 -1.04 -10.48 5.01
C HIS A 47 -1.01 -9.85 3.61
N THR A 48 -2.00 -10.16 2.78
CA THR A 48 -2.33 -9.31 1.63
C THR A 48 -2.73 -7.95 2.19
N PRO A 49 -2.06 -6.83 1.84
CA PRO A 49 -2.50 -5.53 2.30
C PRO A 49 -3.86 -5.24 1.66
N ALA A 50 -4.91 -5.26 2.47
CA ALA A 50 -6.24 -4.79 2.07
C ALA A 50 -6.19 -3.26 1.99
N VAL A 51 -5.80 -2.74 0.82
CA VAL A 51 -5.86 -1.31 0.53
C VAL A 51 -7.33 -0.94 0.33
N VAL A 52 -7.87 -0.10 1.22
CA VAL A 52 -9.23 0.43 1.12
C VAL A 52 -9.30 1.38 -0.09
N THR A 53 -9.91 0.92 -1.18
CA THR A 53 -10.17 1.74 -2.37
C THR A 53 -11.30 2.73 -2.07
N GLY A 54 -10.94 3.91 -1.58
CA GLY A 54 -11.87 5.00 -1.21
C GLY A 54 -11.61 6.34 -1.92
N GLY A 55 -10.80 6.35 -2.97
CA GLY A 55 -10.63 7.51 -3.85
C GLY A 55 -11.69 7.53 -4.97
N ALA A 56 -11.99 8.71 -5.51
CA ALA A 56 -12.74 8.80 -6.77
C ALA A 56 -11.93 8.09 -7.86
N SER A 57 -12.43 6.97 -8.36
CA SER A 57 -11.81 6.20 -9.45
C SER A 57 -11.76 7.09 -10.69
N VAL A 58 -10.57 7.50 -11.12
CA VAL A 58 -10.40 8.19 -12.40
C VAL A 58 -10.63 7.20 -13.52
N HIS A 59 -11.43 7.58 -14.52
CA HIS A 59 -11.69 6.76 -15.71
C HIS A 59 -11.16 7.45 -16.96
N ILE A 60 -10.35 6.72 -17.74
CA ILE A 60 -9.73 7.19 -18.99
C ILE A 60 -10.29 6.37 -20.15
N PRO A 61 -11.18 6.94 -20.99
CA PRO A 61 -11.81 6.24 -22.11
C PRO A 61 -10.90 6.21 -23.36
N ALA A 62 -9.71 5.62 -23.26
CA ALA A 62 -8.71 5.57 -24.34
C ALA A 62 -9.03 4.55 -25.46
N ALA A 63 -10.17 3.86 -25.39
CA ALA A 63 -10.61 2.89 -26.40
C ALA A 63 -11.14 3.55 -27.69
N GLY A 64 -11.57 4.81 -27.64
CA GLY A 64 -12.13 5.53 -28.79
C GLY A 64 -13.28 4.77 -29.45
N THR A 65 -13.18 4.55 -30.76
CA THR A 65 -14.18 3.83 -31.58
C THR A 65 -13.86 2.34 -31.77
N ALA A 66 -12.97 1.77 -30.95
CA ALA A 66 -12.56 0.38 -31.08
C ALA A 66 -13.75 -0.59 -30.97
N ARG A 67 -13.80 -1.58 -31.89
CA ARG A 67 -14.85 -2.62 -31.90
C ARG A 67 -14.88 -3.48 -30.64
N SER A 68 -13.76 -3.57 -29.93
CA SER A 68 -13.63 -4.34 -28.69
C SER A 68 -12.58 -3.66 -27.81
N ALA A 69 -12.92 -3.50 -26.54
CA ALA A 69 -12.10 -2.85 -25.53
C ALA A 69 -11.77 -3.81 -24.38
N ILE A 70 -10.72 -3.47 -23.66
CA ILE A 70 -10.33 -4.07 -22.37
C ILE A 70 -10.25 -2.95 -21.35
N THR A 71 -10.56 -3.25 -20.09
CA THR A 71 -10.41 -2.32 -18.97
C THR A 71 -9.21 -2.74 -18.14
N CYS A 72 -8.30 -1.81 -17.88
CA CYS A 72 -7.15 -1.99 -17.00
C CYS A 72 -7.32 -1.09 -15.78
N ARG A 73 -7.33 -1.66 -14.58
CA ARG A 73 -7.35 -0.91 -13.32
C ARG A 73 -5.96 -0.88 -12.72
N VAL A 74 -5.37 0.30 -12.62
CA VAL A 74 -4.02 0.52 -12.10
C VAL A 74 -4.09 1.15 -10.73
N LEU A 75 -3.55 0.48 -9.70
CA LEU A 75 -3.37 1.04 -8.37
C LEU A 75 -2.06 1.85 -8.33
N LEU A 76 -2.17 3.15 -8.06
CA LEU A 76 -1.05 4.07 -7.96
C LEU A 76 -0.34 3.99 -6.59
N LEU A 77 0.78 4.70 -6.47
CA LEU A 77 1.60 4.72 -5.25
C LEU A 77 0.94 5.50 -4.09
N ASP A 78 0.04 6.41 -4.41
CA ASP A 78 -0.79 7.15 -3.45
C ASP A 78 -2.10 6.41 -3.10
N GLY A 79 -2.21 5.13 -3.45
CA GLY A 79 -3.37 4.28 -3.15
C GLY A 79 -4.64 4.62 -3.94
N SER A 80 -4.59 5.62 -4.83
CA SER A 80 -5.67 5.87 -5.78
C SER A 80 -5.67 4.84 -6.90
N ASP A 81 -6.81 4.69 -7.58
CA ASP A 81 -6.93 3.81 -8.72
C ASP A 81 -7.40 4.55 -9.97
N VAL A 82 -6.78 4.18 -11.10
CA VAL A 82 -7.08 4.71 -12.43
C VAL A 82 -7.55 3.54 -13.30
N SER A 83 -8.76 3.66 -13.83
CA SER A 83 -9.32 2.70 -14.78
C SER A 83 -9.14 3.23 -16.21
N VAL A 84 -8.45 2.48 -17.05
CA VAL A 84 -8.16 2.84 -18.44
C VAL A 84 -8.83 1.84 -19.36
N ASP A 85 -9.73 2.30 -20.22
CA ASP A 85 -10.27 1.50 -21.30
C ASP A 85 -9.40 1.62 -22.53
N LEU A 86 -8.95 0.50 -23.08
CA LEU A 86 -8.05 0.44 -24.23
C LEU A 86 -8.61 -0.50 -25.30
N PRO A 87 -8.24 -0.34 -26.58
CA PRO A 87 -8.53 -1.36 -27.58
C PRO A 87 -8.02 -2.75 -27.16
N SER A 88 -8.76 -3.82 -27.45
CA SER A 88 -8.39 -5.19 -27.02
C SER A 88 -7.11 -5.77 -27.64
N LYS A 89 -6.50 -5.02 -28.57
CA LYS A 89 -5.19 -5.33 -29.18
C LYS A 89 -4.08 -4.40 -28.67
N SER A 90 -4.32 -3.67 -27.58
CA SER A 90 -3.30 -2.81 -26.98
C SER A 90 -2.16 -3.58 -26.35
N LYS A 91 -0.98 -2.99 -26.47
CA LYS A 91 0.26 -3.44 -25.83
C LYS A 91 0.38 -2.82 -24.45
N GLY A 92 1.31 -3.33 -23.64
CA GLY A 92 1.59 -2.76 -22.33
C GLY A 92 2.05 -1.29 -22.42
N GLN A 93 2.74 -0.89 -23.50
CA GLN A 93 3.15 0.49 -23.74
C GLN A 93 1.95 1.45 -23.78
N ASP A 94 0.87 1.07 -24.47
CA ASP A 94 -0.31 1.94 -24.60
C ASP A 94 -0.91 2.27 -23.21
N LEU A 95 -0.96 1.28 -22.32
CA LEU A 95 -1.40 1.50 -20.94
C LEU A 95 -0.40 2.34 -20.14
N PHE A 96 0.89 2.02 -20.27
CA PHE A 96 1.96 2.73 -19.57
C PHE A 96 1.92 4.22 -19.90
N ASP A 97 1.81 4.57 -21.17
CA ASP A 97 1.75 5.96 -21.66
C ASP A 97 0.53 6.70 -21.10
N GLN A 98 -0.65 6.05 -21.04
CA GLN A 98 -1.85 6.67 -20.46
C GLN A 98 -1.65 6.98 -18.97
N ILE A 99 -1.00 6.09 -18.21
CA ILE A 99 -0.72 6.32 -16.80
C ILE A 99 0.32 7.44 -16.63
N MET A 100 1.41 7.44 -17.42
CA MET A 100 2.45 8.46 -17.33
C MET A 100 1.89 9.85 -17.64
N TYR A 101 1.06 9.94 -18.69
CA TYR A 101 0.37 11.18 -19.06
C TYR A 101 -0.62 11.63 -17.98
N HIS A 102 -1.38 10.69 -17.39
CA HIS A 102 -2.36 11.03 -16.35
C HIS A 102 -1.73 11.64 -15.10
N ILE A 103 -0.57 11.11 -14.68
CA ILE A 103 0.14 11.57 -13.49
C ILE A 103 1.21 12.63 -13.79
N ASP A 104 1.35 13.03 -15.06
CA ASP A 104 2.34 14.00 -15.55
C ASP A 104 3.79 13.67 -15.15
N LEU A 105 4.18 12.40 -15.32
CA LEU A 105 5.51 11.93 -14.93
C LEU A 105 6.52 12.03 -16.08
N ILE A 106 7.60 12.77 -15.84
CA ILE A 106 8.68 13.01 -16.80
C ILE A 106 9.74 11.90 -16.74
N GLU A 107 10.27 11.59 -15.56
CA GLU A 107 11.35 10.60 -15.35
C GLU A 107 10.79 9.16 -15.28
N MET A 108 10.10 8.73 -16.34
CA MET A 108 9.36 7.48 -16.38
C MET A 108 10.22 6.20 -16.32
N ASP A 109 11.51 6.29 -16.67
CA ASP A 109 12.42 5.15 -16.80
C ASP A 109 12.61 4.36 -15.50
N TYR A 110 12.34 4.98 -14.35
CA TYR A 110 12.43 4.33 -13.04
C TYR A 110 11.23 3.45 -12.70
N PHE A 111 10.12 3.56 -13.43
CA PHE A 111 8.84 2.99 -13.04
C PHE A 111 8.38 1.89 -14.00
N GLY A 112 7.39 1.13 -13.54
CA GLY A 112 6.75 0.10 -14.34
C GLY A 112 5.39 -0.27 -13.80
N LEU A 113 4.70 -1.13 -14.55
CA LEU A 113 3.46 -1.75 -14.13
C LEU A 113 3.74 -3.21 -13.75
N GLN A 114 3.23 -3.64 -12.60
CA GLN A 114 3.23 -5.03 -12.18
C GLN A 114 1.81 -5.60 -12.18
N PHE A 115 1.68 -6.90 -12.39
CA PHE A 115 0.45 -7.65 -12.15
C PHE A 115 0.78 -8.89 -11.31
N MET A 116 -0.25 -9.53 -10.76
CA MET A 116 -0.11 -10.81 -10.07
C MET A 116 -0.67 -11.91 -10.95
N ASP A 117 0.00 -13.06 -10.99
CA ASP A 117 -0.54 -14.25 -11.62
C ASP A 117 -1.48 -15.02 -10.66
N SER A 118 -1.98 -16.17 -11.12
CA SER A 118 -2.88 -17.03 -10.34
C SER A 118 -2.25 -17.52 -9.03
N ASP A 119 -0.92 -17.61 -8.98
CA ASP A 119 -0.17 -18.08 -7.82
C ASP A 119 0.25 -16.91 -6.89
N GLN A 120 -0.29 -15.70 -7.13
CA GLN A 120 0.02 -14.47 -6.40
C GLN A 120 1.50 -14.04 -6.52
N VAL A 121 2.19 -14.49 -7.58
CA VAL A 121 3.54 -14.04 -7.89
C VAL A 121 3.47 -12.76 -8.72
N SER A 122 4.27 -11.76 -8.33
CA SER A 122 4.32 -10.48 -9.02
C SER A 122 5.20 -10.54 -10.27
N HIS A 123 4.66 -10.06 -11.39
CA HIS A 123 5.35 -9.98 -12.68
C HIS A 123 5.32 -8.56 -13.22
N TRP A 124 6.42 -8.13 -13.85
CA TRP A 124 6.44 -6.88 -14.60
C TRP A 124 5.72 -7.04 -15.93
N LEU A 125 4.87 -6.06 -16.26
CA LEU A 125 4.26 -5.96 -17.58
C LEU A 125 5.35 -5.67 -18.62
N ASP A 126 5.42 -6.52 -19.64
CA ASP A 126 6.23 -6.26 -20.82
C ASP A 126 5.48 -5.28 -21.74
N VAL A 127 6.01 -4.06 -21.83
CA VAL A 127 5.42 -2.97 -22.62
C VAL A 127 5.33 -3.29 -24.11
N SER A 128 6.18 -4.19 -24.62
CA SER A 128 6.21 -4.55 -26.05
C SER A 128 5.12 -5.56 -26.45
N LYS A 129 4.53 -6.27 -25.47
CA LYS A 129 3.58 -7.37 -25.68
C LYS A 129 2.14 -6.94 -25.42
N LEU A 130 1.19 -7.69 -25.99
CA LEU A 130 -0.24 -7.49 -25.75
C LEU A 130 -0.59 -7.76 -24.29
N ILE A 131 -1.39 -6.89 -23.68
CA ILE A 131 -1.80 -7.02 -22.27
C ILE A 131 -2.52 -8.34 -22.03
N LYS A 132 -3.52 -8.64 -22.88
CA LYS A 132 -4.32 -9.88 -22.80
C LYS A 132 -3.54 -11.19 -22.97
N LYS A 133 -2.29 -11.11 -23.46
CA LYS A 133 -1.41 -12.29 -23.61
C LYS A 133 -0.53 -12.52 -22.37
N GLN A 134 -0.50 -11.55 -21.44
CA GLN A 134 0.34 -11.58 -20.25
C GLN A 134 -0.50 -11.83 -18.99
N ILE A 135 -1.69 -11.23 -18.93
CA ILE A 135 -2.57 -11.31 -17.77
C ILE A 135 -3.76 -12.20 -18.14
N GLN A 136 -3.91 -13.32 -17.42
CA GLN A 136 -5.02 -14.25 -17.64
C GLN A 136 -6.29 -13.77 -16.93
N ASP A 137 -6.14 -13.27 -15.71
CA ASP A 137 -7.26 -12.83 -14.89
C ASP A 137 -7.75 -11.44 -15.28
N GLY A 138 -8.92 -11.39 -15.90
CA GLY A 138 -9.61 -10.17 -16.29
C GLY A 138 -10.54 -10.37 -17.50
N PRO A 139 -11.20 -9.29 -17.97
CA PRO A 139 -11.20 -7.94 -17.42
C PRO A 139 -12.07 -7.77 -16.13
N PRO A 140 -11.83 -6.72 -15.31
CA PRO A 140 -10.77 -5.72 -15.46
C PRO A 140 -9.40 -6.30 -15.10
N TYR A 141 -8.39 -6.04 -15.94
CA TYR A 141 -7.01 -6.43 -15.64
C TYR A 141 -6.47 -5.54 -14.52
N ARG A 142 -5.98 -6.15 -13.44
CA ARG A 142 -5.48 -5.41 -12.27
C ARG A 142 -3.97 -5.28 -12.33
N LEU A 143 -3.49 -4.04 -12.25
CA LEU A 143 -2.07 -3.73 -12.26
C LEU A 143 -1.72 -2.76 -11.13
N PHE A 144 -0.43 -2.67 -10.85
CA PHE A 144 0.15 -1.86 -9.79
C PHE A 144 1.27 -1.01 -10.39
N PHE A 145 1.17 0.30 -10.23
CA PHE A 145 2.27 1.20 -10.57
C PHE A 145 3.33 1.17 -9.47
N ARG A 146 4.57 0.89 -9.86
CA ARG A 146 5.68 0.59 -8.94
C ARG A 146 7.00 1.14 -9.44
N VAL A 147 7.93 1.39 -8.53
CA VAL A 147 9.35 1.63 -8.88
C VAL A 147 9.97 0.32 -9.32
N LYS A 148 10.54 0.31 -10.53
CA LYS A 148 11.23 -0.81 -11.14
C LYS A 148 12.74 -0.76 -10.93
N PHE A 149 13.31 0.44 -11.03
CA PHE A 149 14.74 0.67 -10.85
C PHE A 149 14.94 1.77 -9.81
N TYR A 150 15.58 1.42 -8.70
CA TYR A 150 15.91 2.39 -7.66
C TYR A 150 17.22 3.08 -8.02
N SER A 151 17.24 4.41 -8.00
CA SER A 151 18.50 5.15 -8.06
C SER A 151 19.30 4.89 -6.78
N SER A 152 20.59 4.60 -6.94
CA SER A 152 21.54 4.52 -5.81
C SER A 152 21.92 5.91 -5.27
N GLU A 153 21.64 6.96 -6.05
CA GLU A 153 21.95 8.35 -5.72
C GLU A 153 20.68 9.20 -5.84
N PRO A 154 20.17 9.76 -4.72
CA PRO A 154 18.96 10.59 -4.74
C PRO A 154 19.06 11.81 -5.67
N ASN A 155 20.28 12.34 -5.88
CA ASN A 155 20.54 13.49 -6.75
C ASN A 155 20.31 13.22 -8.24
N ASN A 156 20.20 11.95 -8.66
CA ASN A 156 19.87 11.57 -10.03
C ASN A 156 18.37 11.64 -10.32
N LEU A 157 17.54 11.85 -9.29
CA LEU A 157 16.12 12.15 -9.46
C LEU A 157 16.02 13.67 -9.51
N HIS A 158 15.78 14.24 -10.69
CA HIS A 158 15.77 15.68 -10.87
C HIS A 158 14.42 16.29 -10.51
N GLU A 159 13.33 15.57 -10.78
CA GLU A 159 11.98 16.05 -10.51
C GLU A 159 11.56 15.77 -9.07
N GLU A 160 10.94 16.77 -8.43
CA GLU A 160 10.41 16.64 -7.08
C GLU A 160 9.32 15.58 -6.99
N PHE A 161 8.46 15.52 -8.01
CA PHE A 161 7.39 14.53 -8.08
C PHE A 161 7.93 13.10 -8.17
N THR A 162 9.02 12.88 -8.91
CA THR A 162 9.71 11.57 -8.95
C THR A 162 10.22 11.17 -7.57
N ARG A 163 10.89 12.09 -6.86
CA ARG A 163 11.38 11.86 -5.49
C ARG A 163 10.23 11.51 -4.54
N TYR A 164 9.12 12.23 -4.65
CA TYR A 164 7.92 11.94 -3.87
C TYR A 164 7.36 10.54 -4.14
N LEU A 165 7.24 10.12 -5.41
CA LEU A 165 6.79 8.77 -5.75
C LEU A 165 7.74 7.69 -5.20
N PHE A 166 9.05 7.92 -5.20
CA PHE A 166 10.02 7.05 -4.55
C PHE A 166 9.77 6.92 -3.04
N VAL A 167 9.52 8.04 -2.35
CA VAL A 167 9.16 8.03 -0.92
C VAL A 167 7.90 7.19 -0.69
N LEU A 168 6.86 7.34 -1.53
CA LEU A 168 5.64 6.52 -1.41
C LEU A 168 5.94 5.02 -1.58
N GLN A 169 6.75 4.64 -2.57
CA GLN A 169 7.14 3.24 -2.76
C GLN A 169 7.94 2.71 -1.57
N LEU A 170 8.93 3.45 -1.08
CA LEU A 170 9.75 3.03 0.05
C LEU A 170 8.90 2.84 1.31
N ARG A 171 7.94 3.74 1.57
CA ARG A 171 6.98 3.59 2.68
C ARG A 171 6.19 2.28 2.56
N GLN A 172 5.70 1.96 1.36
CA GLN A 172 5.00 0.69 1.11
C GLN A 172 5.93 -0.53 1.30
N ASP A 173 7.18 -0.45 0.84
CA ASP A 173 8.15 -1.54 0.97
C ASP A 173 8.54 -1.80 2.44
N ILE A 174 8.69 -0.74 3.24
CA ILE A 174 8.95 -0.84 4.69
C ILE A 174 7.74 -1.46 5.39
N LEU A 175 6.55 -0.93 5.12
CA LEU A 175 5.32 -1.38 5.77
C LEU A 175 4.97 -2.84 5.44
N SER A 176 5.18 -3.26 4.19
CA SER A 176 4.99 -4.65 3.76
C SER A 176 6.10 -5.60 4.26
N GLY A 177 7.19 -5.07 4.81
CA GLY A 177 8.35 -5.83 5.27
C GLY A 177 9.28 -6.30 4.15
N LYS A 178 9.05 -5.87 2.90
CA LYS A 178 9.94 -6.11 1.77
C LYS A 178 11.28 -5.40 1.96
N LEU A 179 11.25 -4.18 2.50
CA LEU A 179 12.44 -3.44 2.91
C LEU A 179 12.56 -3.48 4.43
N LYS A 180 13.61 -4.14 4.93
CA LYS A 180 13.92 -4.15 6.37
C LYS A 180 14.74 -2.92 6.71
N CYS A 181 14.32 -2.21 7.75
CA CYS A 181 15.03 -1.05 8.29
C CYS A 181 15.47 -1.33 9.73
N PRO A 182 16.66 -0.85 10.13
CA PRO A 182 17.02 -0.74 11.54
C PRO A 182 15.99 0.12 12.30
N TYR A 183 15.85 -0.14 13.60
CA TYR A 183 14.87 0.54 14.45
C TYR A 183 15.01 2.07 14.38
N ASP A 184 16.21 2.59 14.63
CA ASP A 184 16.48 4.04 14.65
C ASP A 184 16.17 4.69 13.30
N THR A 185 16.54 4.03 12.20
CA THR A 185 16.21 4.50 10.84
C THR A 185 14.70 4.52 10.61
N SER A 186 13.97 3.51 11.08
CA SER A 186 12.50 3.52 10.96
C SER A 186 11.84 4.63 11.76
N VAL A 187 12.35 4.93 12.97
CA VAL A 187 11.88 6.04 13.80
C VAL A 187 12.11 7.37 13.06
N GLU A 188 13.31 7.58 12.53
CA GLU A 188 13.66 8.80 11.80
C GLU A 188 12.82 8.98 10.53
N LEU A 189 12.67 7.94 9.71
CA LEU A 189 11.84 7.99 8.51
C LEU A 189 10.36 8.27 8.83
N ALA A 190 9.85 7.69 9.91
CA ALA A 190 8.47 7.92 10.35
C ALA A 190 8.26 9.36 10.83
N ALA A 191 9.22 9.93 11.58
CA ALA A 191 9.18 11.32 12.00
C ALA A 191 9.21 12.29 10.80
N PHE A 192 10.07 12.03 9.79
CA PHE A 192 10.06 12.81 8.55
C PHE A 192 8.74 12.68 7.78
N CYS A 193 8.10 11.50 7.78
CA CYS A 193 6.78 11.36 7.20
C CYS A 193 5.74 12.24 7.92
N LEU A 194 5.74 12.26 9.25
CA LEU A 194 4.85 13.14 10.02
C LEU A 194 5.13 14.62 9.73
N GLN A 195 6.39 15.03 9.73
CA GLN A 195 6.80 16.39 9.38
C GLN A 195 6.28 16.79 7.98
N SER A 196 6.40 15.90 7.00
CA SER A 196 5.94 16.18 5.63
C SER A 196 4.41 16.29 5.50
N GLU A 197 3.64 15.60 6.36
CA GLU A 197 2.18 15.52 6.22
C GLU A 197 1.41 16.42 7.19
N LEU A 198 1.98 16.70 8.36
CA LEU A 198 1.37 17.50 9.42
C LEU A 198 2.13 18.81 9.69
N GLY A 199 3.33 18.98 9.14
CA GLY A 199 4.21 20.10 9.42
C GLY A 199 4.90 19.96 10.78
N ASP A 200 5.34 21.09 11.34
CA ASP A 200 5.97 21.16 12.65
C ASP A 200 5.08 20.55 13.75
N CYS A 201 5.68 19.76 14.63
CA CYS A 201 4.97 19.23 15.78
C CYS A 201 4.62 20.35 16.78
N ASP A 202 3.33 20.53 17.07
CA ASP A 202 2.87 21.38 18.18
C ASP A 202 2.56 20.49 19.41
N PRO A 203 3.34 20.57 20.51
CA PRO A 203 3.09 19.79 21.72
C PRO A 203 1.75 20.08 22.41
N LEU A 204 1.06 21.16 22.06
CA LEU A 204 -0.26 21.48 22.61
C LEU A 204 -1.39 20.77 21.86
N GLU A 205 -1.19 20.46 20.58
CA GLU A 205 -2.20 19.88 19.70
C GLU A 205 -1.91 18.41 19.35
N HIS A 206 -0.63 18.02 19.35
CA HIS A 206 -0.18 16.69 18.96
C HIS A 206 0.27 15.87 20.16
N SER A 207 -0.04 14.57 20.12
CA SER A 207 0.33 13.61 21.14
C SER A 207 0.86 12.31 20.52
N PRO A 208 1.55 11.44 21.29
CA PRO A 208 1.98 10.14 20.78
C PRO A 208 0.85 9.28 20.21
N GLU A 209 -0.38 9.40 20.74
CA GLU A 209 -1.56 8.67 20.23
C GLU A 209 -1.93 9.07 18.80
N LEU A 210 -1.60 10.30 18.38
CA LEU A 210 -1.75 10.73 16.99
C LEU A 210 -0.86 9.89 16.07
N VAL A 211 0.36 9.54 16.51
CA VAL A 211 1.29 8.68 15.74
C VAL A 211 0.66 7.30 15.49
N SER A 212 -0.16 6.79 16.41
CA SER A 212 -0.87 5.53 16.24
C SER A 212 -1.93 5.55 15.12
N GLU A 213 -2.38 6.72 14.66
CA GLU A 213 -3.24 6.86 13.46
C GLU A 213 -2.50 6.48 12.16
N PHE A 214 -1.17 6.47 12.22
CA PHE A 214 -0.27 6.18 11.11
C PHE A 214 0.38 4.81 11.28
N ARG A 215 0.64 4.13 10.16
CA ARG A 215 1.36 2.84 10.16
C ARG A 215 2.61 2.96 9.30
N PHE A 216 3.75 2.99 9.97
CA PHE A 216 5.07 3.14 9.35
C PHE A 216 5.79 1.81 9.19
N THR A 217 5.62 0.90 10.16
CA THR A 217 6.26 -0.42 10.17
C THR A 217 5.26 -1.52 10.52
N PRO A 218 5.48 -2.78 10.10
CA PRO A 218 4.58 -3.89 10.41
C PRO A 218 4.53 -4.25 11.90
N LYS A 219 5.54 -3.84 12.69
CA LYS A 219 5.66 -4.13 14.13
C LYS A 219 5.77 -2.85 14.94
N GLN A 220 4.94 -1.86 14.62
CA GLN A 220 4.88 -0.60 15.35
C GLN A 220 4.34 -0.84 16.76
N SER A 221 5.13 -0.45 17.76
CA SER A 221 4.80 -0.58 19.19
C SER A 221 4.62 0.78 19.83
N GLU A 222 3.98 0.83 21.00
CA GLU A 222 3.79 2.08 21.75
C GLU A 222 5.12 2.78 22.08
N ALA A 223 6.15 2.02 22.45
CA ALA A 223 7.49 2.56 22.68
C ALA A 223 8.07 3.22 21.41
N MET A 224 7.85 2.60 20.25
CA MET A 224 8.27 3.17 18.97
C MET A 224 7.47 4.42 18.61
N GLU A 225 6.17 4.44 18.90
CA GLU A 225 5.32 5.62 18.67
C GLU A 225 5.77 6.81 19.53
N ALA A 226 6.18 6.56 20.77
CA ALA A 226 6.79 7.57 21.64
C ALA A 226 8.12 8.09 21.07
N ASP A 227 9.01 7.20 20.63
CA ASP A 227 10.29 7.59 20.02
C ASP A 227 10.10 8.39 18.72
N ILE A 228 9.13 8.01 17.89
CA ILE A 228 8.76 8.76 16.68
C ILE A 228 8.26 10.16 17.03
N PHE A 229 7.38 10.28 18.03
CA PHE A 229 6.88 11.56 18.49
C PHE A 229 8.02 12.45 19.02
N SER A 230 8.89 11.90 19.87
CA SER A 230 10.08 12.61 20.37
C SER A 230 10.98 13.08 19.23
N ARG A 231 11.20 12.24 18.23
CA ARG A 231 12.02 12.63 17.07
C ARG A 231 11.35 13.72 16.23
N TRP A 232 10.03 13.67 16.04
CA TRP A 232 9.29 14.69 15.28
C TRP A 232 9.37 16.07 15.92
N LEU A 233 9.38 16.16 17.26
CA LEU A 233 9.59 17.42 17.98
C LEU A 233 10.94 18.10 17.65
N GLU A 234 11.97 17.31 17.32
CA GLU A 234 13.30 17.81 17.00
C GLU A 234 13.43 18.32 15.55
N LEU A 235 12.45 18.03 14.69
CA LEU A 235 12.49 18.38 13.26
C LEU A 235 11.95 19.79 12.96
N ARG A 236 11.69 20.61 13.98
CA ARG A 236 11.07 21.92 13.81
C ARG A 236 11.83 22.81 12.81
N GLY A 237 11.11 23.33 11.81
CA GLY A 237 11.65 24.21 10.78
C GLY A 237 12.45 23.51 9.68
N GLN A 238 12.38 22.17 9.60
CA GLN A 238 12.89 21.38 8.47
C GLN A 238 11.78 21.02 7.48
#